data_AF-A0A9P9S1F4-F1
#
_entry.id   AF-A0A9P9S1F4-F1
#
_cell.length_a   1.000
_cell.length_b   1.000
_cell.length_c   1.000
_cell.angle_alpha   90.00
_cell.angle_beta   90.00
_cell.angle_gamma   90.00
#
_symmetry.space_group_name_H-M   'P 1'
#
loop_
_entity.id
_entity.type
_entity.pdbx_description
1 polymer ?
#
loop_
_entity_poly.entity_id
_entity_poly.type
_entity_poly.pdbx_seq_one_letter_code
_entity_poly.pdbx_strand_id
1 'polypeptide(L)'
;MPPTLIFGAGGIGSGKISHTWTNAEQTCSLLITLESLNLTELDFGAGYPPGAPWVTDRLLGETKAAERGFVNILYAHAPDPATTAEETARAFDKQFRARKFKKLGRSNYSTTQMAEYLAVCDAKGYIKPSYYQGHYNILARLLIEC
;
A
#
# COMPACT_ATOMS: atom_id res chain seq x y z
N MET A 1 -17.72 12.60 -5.95
CA MET A 1 -16.34 13.08 -5.69
C MET A 1 -15.48 12.72 -6.89
N PRO A 2 -14.61 13.62 -7.37
CA PRO A 2 -13.59 13.26 -8.35
C PRO A 2 -12.61 12.24 -7.74
N PRO A 3 -11.93 11.42 -8.57
CA PRO A 3 -10.90 10.52 -8.08
C PRO A 3 -9.73 11.30 -7.47
N THR A 4 -9.18 10.77 -6.38
CA THR A 4 -7.91 11.26 -5.80
C THR A 4 -6.76 10.58 -6.54
N LEU A 5 -5.74 11.35 -6.92
CA LEU A 5 -4.52 10.83 -7.52
C LEU A 5 -3.54 10.37 -6.43
N ILE A 6 -2.99 9.18 -6.60
CA ILE A 6 -1.95 8.59 -5.75
C ILE A 6 -0.75 8.29 -6.66
N PHE A 7 0.47 8.59 -6.21
CA PHE A 7 1.66 8.29 -7.00
C PHE A 7 2.18 6.89 -6.67
N GLY A 8 2.18 6.01 -7.67
CA GLY A 8 2.76 4.67 -7.57
C GLY A 8 4.28 4.70 -7.63
N ALA A 9 4.94 4.36 -6.53
CA ALA A 9 6.39 4.43 -6.35
C ALA A 9 7.14 3.18 -6.83
N GLY A 10 6.47 2.25 -7.53
CA GLY A 10 7.10 1.04 -8.07
C GLY A 10 8.21 1.30 -9.10
N GLY A 11 8.32 2.54 -9.61
CA GLY A 11 9.39 2.98 -10.51
C GLY A 11 10.58 3.64 -9.83
N ILE A 12 10.55 3.86 -8.51
CA ILE A 12 11.64 4.51 -7.78
C ILE A 12 12.76 3.50 -7.53
N GLY A 13 13.94 3.78 -8.08
CA GLY A 13 15.10 2.89 -8.01
C GLY A 13 15.35 2.11 -9.30
N SER A 14 16.51 1.48 -9.36
CA SER A 14 16.91 0.60 -10.45
C SER A 14 16.41 -0.83 -10.21
N GLY A 15 15.38 -1.23 -10.94
CA GLY A 15 14.83 -2.58 -10.96
C GLY A 15 14.91 -3.23 -12.35
N LYS A 16 14.13 -4.28 -12.54
CA LYS A 16 14.01 -5.02 -13.82
C LYS A 16 13.24 -4.23 -14.89
N ILE A 17 12.31 -3.37 -14.47
CA ILE A 17 11.39 -2.65 -15.37
C ILE A 17 11.43 -1.13 -15.18
N SER A 18 12.22 -0.62 -14.25
CA SER A 18 12.35 0.80 -13.95
C SER A 18 13.80 1.19 -13.67
N HIS A 19 14.21 2.35 -14.17
CA HIS A 19 15.54 2.94 -13.95
C HIS A 19 15.42 4.44 -13.69
N THR A 20 14.42 4.82 -12.91
CA THR A 20 14.04 6.21 -12.64
C THR A 20 14.21 6.53 -11.16
N TRP A 21 14.63 7.76 -10.83
CA TRP A 21 14.91 8.20 -9.45
C TRP A 21 15.79 7.20 -8.69
N THR A 22 16.99 6.96 -9.21
CA THR A 22 17.86 5.83 -8.83
C THR A 22 18.73 6.11 -7.60
N ASN A 23 18.69 7.34 -7.09
CA ASN A 23 19.44 7.78 -5.91
C ASN A 23 18.60 8.73 -5.04
N ALA A 24 19.11 9.05 -3.85
CA ALA A 24 18.42 9.89 -2.88
C ALA A 24 18.18 11.33 -3.38
N GLU A 25 19.10 11.91 -4.15
CA GLU A 25 18.94 13.27 -4.69
C GLU A 25 17.77 13.34 -5.67
N GLN A 26 17.72 12.40 -6.62
CA GLN A 26 16.63 12.30 -7.59
C GLN A 26 15.30 11.99 -6.90
N THR A 27 15.31 11.09 -5.91
CA THR A 27 14.11 10.77 -5.12
C THR A 27 13.62 12.00 -4.34
N CYS A 28 14.53 12.79 -3.74
CA CYS A 28 14.17 14.03 -3.05
C CYS A 28 13.55 15.05 -4.00
N SER A 29 14.14 15.22 -5.19
CA SER A 29 13.59 16.08 -6.26
C SER A 29 12.19 15.66 -6.69
N LEU A 30 11.94 14.34 -6.80
CA LEU A 30 10.60 13.81 -7.03
C LEU A 30 9.64 14.20 -5.90
N LEU A 31 10.00 13.98 -4.63
CA LEU A 31 9.13 14.30 -3.50
C LEU A 31 8.74 15.79 -3.48
N ILE A 32 9.71 16.69 -3.72
CA ILE A 32 9.45 18.14 -3.82
C ILE A 32 8.49 18.44 -4.97
N THR A 33 8.65 17.77 -6.11
CA THR A 33 7.74 17.93 -7.25
C THR A 33 6.32 17.47 -6.90
N LEU A 34 6.18 16.31 -6.25
CA LEU A 34 4.88 15.78 -5.83
C LEU A 34 4.20 16.71 -4.80
N GLU A 35 4.97 17.24 -3.84
CA GLU A 35 4.50 18.25 -2.88
C GLU A 35 3.97 19.50 -3.62
N SER A 36 4.68 20.00 -4.63
CA SER A 36 4.26 21.17 -5.42
C SER A 36 2.97 20.94 -6.23
N LEU A 37 2.68 19.68 -6.56
CA LEU A 37 1.47 19.24 -7.25
C LEU A 37 0.34 18.86 -6.28
N ASN A 38 0.55 19.01 -4.97
CA ASN A 38 -0.36 18.58 -3.91
C ASN A 38 -0.70 17.08 -3.98
N LEU A 39 0.26 16.26 -4.46
CA LEU A 39 0.20 14.80 -4.48
C LEU A 39 0.95 14.27 -3.27
N THR A 40 0.24 14.07 -2.16
CA THR A 40 0.85 13.72 -0.87
C THR A 40 0.73 12.25 -0.50
N GLU A 41 0.19 11.40 -1.38
CA GLU A 41 0.04 9.96 -1.17
C GLU A 41 0.98 9.18 -2.10
N LEU A 42 1.85 8.37 -1.51
CA LEU A 42 2.73 7.41 -2.20
C LEU A 42 2.23 5.99 -1.96
N ASP A 43 2.13 5.20 -3.02
CA ASP A 43 1.89 3.76 -2.95
C ASP A 43 3.19 3.00 -3.26
N PHE A 44 3.72 2.28 -2.26
CA PHE A 44 4.91 1.46 -2.40
C PHE A 44 4.77 0.13 -1.66
N GLY A 45 5.60 -0.84 -2.03
CA GLY A 45 5.66 -2.14 -1.38
C GLY A 45 7.08 -2.65 -1.25
N ALA A 46 7.27 -3.61 -0.36
CA ALA A 46 8.56 -4.28 -0.11
C ALA A 46 9.20 -4.84 -1.38
N GLY A 47 8.39 -5.28 -2.36
CA GLY A 47 8.85 -5.81 -3.63
C GLY A 47 9.32 -4.74 -4.63
N TYR A 48 9.32 -3.46 -4.27
CA TYR A 48 9.63 -2.37 -5.20
C TYR A 48 11.10 -1.90 -5.14
N PRO A 49 11.65 -1.50 -6.32
CA PRO A 49 11.07 -1.69 -7.64
C PRO A 49 11.13 -3.18 -8.04
N PRO A 50 10.25 -3.65 -8.96
CA PRO A 50 10.24 -5.05 -9.34
C PRO A 50 11.61 -5.53 -9.82
N GLY A 51 12.11 -6.62 -9.23
CA GLY A 51 13.46 -7.15 -9.49
C GLY A 51 14.57 -6.61 -8.57
N ALA A 52 14.28 -5.65 -7.70
CA ALA A 52 15.21 -5.15 -6.69
C ALA A 52 14.47 -4.80 -5.39
N PRO A 53 14.00 -5.81 -4.61
CA PRO A 53 13.19 -5.58 -3.43
C PRO A 53 13.91 -4.67 -2.42
N TRP A 54 13.11 -3.88 -1.69
CA TRP A 54 13.55 -2.92 -0.67
C TRP A 54 14.34 -1.70 -1.17
N VAL A 55 14.67 -1.59 -2.46
CA VAL A 55 15.40 -0.41 -2.95
C VAL A 55 14.52 0.84 -2.91
N THR A 56 13.25 0.75 -3.26
CA THR A 56 12.31 1.88 -3.11
C THR A 56 12.20 2.30 -1.65
N ASP A 57 12.02 1.33 -0.74
CA ASP A 57 11.91 1.58 0.70
C ASP A 57 13.14 2.30 1.26
N ARG A 58 14.34 1.82 0.90
CA ARG A 58 15.61 2.46 1.25
C ARG A 58 15.67 3.92 0.79
N LEU A 59 15.36 4.19 -0.48
CA LEU A 59 15.44 5.54 -1.04
C LEU A 59 14.41 6.49 -0.41
N LEU A 60 13.20 6.01 -0.11
CA LEU A 60 12.19 6.77 0.62
C LEU A 60 12.61 7.04 2.07
N GLY A 61 13.30 6.09 2.71
CA GLY A 61 13.90 6.25 4.03
C GLY A 61 15.03 7.28 4.05
N GLU A 62 15.99 7.18 3.12
CA GLU A 62 17.11 8.12 2.96
C GLU A 62 16.63 9.57 2.72
N THR A 63 15.48 9.74 2.07
CA THR A 63 14.86 11.04 1.79
C THR A 63 13.83 11.50 2.82
N LYS A 64 13.63 10.71 3.89
CA LYS A 64 12.68 11.01 4.98
C LYS A 64 11.25 11.24 4.49
N ALA A 65 10.80 10.46 3.50
CA ALA A 65 9.46 10.60 2.92
C ALA A 65 8.33 10.53 3.98
N ALA A 66 8.49 9.69 5.01
CA ALA A 66 7.53 9.61 6.12
C ALA A 66 7.43 10.92 6.93
N GLU A 67 8.55 11.59 7.19
CA GLU A 67 8.58 12.88 7.90
C GLU A 67 7.90 14.00 7.09
N ARG A 68 7.88 13.84 5.76
CA ARG A 68 7.19 14.73 4.81
C ARG A 68 5.69 14.44 4.65
N GLY A 69 5.18 13.40 5.33
CA GLY A 69 3.74 13.08 5.36
C GLY A 69 3.29 11.94 4.44
N PHE A 70 4.21 11.27 3.73
CA PHE A 70 3.88 10.30 2.68
C PHE A 70 3.53 8.87 3.15
N VAL A 71 3.44 8.58 4.46
CA VAL A 71 3.16 7.21 4.96
C VAL A 71 2.00 7.20 5.96
N ASN A 72 0.87 6.56 5.59
CA ASN A 72 -0.32 6.51 6.46
C ASN A 72 -1.14 5.21 6.43
N ILE A 73 -0.97 4.34 5.42
CA ILE A 73 -1.81 3.16 5.20
C ILE A 73 -0.93 1.92 5.10
N LEU A 74 -1.27 0.86 5.86
CA LEU A 74 -0.64 -0.44 5.73
C LEU A 74 -1.56 -1.38 4.95
N TYR A 75 -1.03 -2.05 3.92
CA TYR A 75 -1.79 -2.96 3.08
C TYR A 75 -1.40 -4.43 3.31
N ALA A 76 -2.41 -5.31 3.32
CA ALA A 76 -2.19 -6.71 2.96
C ALA A 76 -2.19 -6.83 1.43
N HIS A 77 -1.05 -7.19 0.84
CA HIS A 77 -0.84 -7.12 -0.61
C HIS A 77 -1.64 -8.16 -1.42
N ALA A 78 -1.80 -9.37 -0.89
CA ALA A 78 -2.56 -10.45 -1.52
C ALA A 78 -2.95 -11.49 -0.46
N PRO A 79 -4.00 -12.29 -0.69
CA PRO A 79 -4.35 -13.42 0.16
C PRO A 79 -3.17 -14.37 0.36
N ASP A 80 -2.95 -14.77 1.62
CA ASP A 80 -2.03 -15.85 1.95
C ASP A 80 -2.85 -17.10 2.28
N PRO A 81 -2.85 -18.15 1.43
CA PRO A 81 -3.65 -19.34 1.66
C PRO A 81 -3.22 -20.15 2.89
N ALA A 82 -2.01 -19.92 3.41
CA ALA A 82 -1.51 -20.60 4.60
C ALA A 82 -1.95 -19.92 5.90
N THR A 83 -2.46 -18.69 5.84
CA THR A 83 -2.80 -17.88 7.02
C THR A 83 -4.30 -17.58 7.06
N THR A 84 -4.95 -17.95 8.17
CA THR A 84 -6.39 -17.71 8.35
C THR A 84 -6.74 -16.21 8.41
N ALA A 85 -7.99 -15.88 8.10
CA ALA A 85 -8.51 -14.52 8.24
C ALA A 85 -8.39 -14.01 9.68
N GLU A 86 -8.67 -14.85 10.68
CA GLU A 86 -8.54 -14.50 12.10
C GLU A 86 -7.11 -14.19 12.50
N GLU A 87 -6.14 -15.02 12.11
CA GLU A 87 -4.74 -14.78 12.41
C GLU A 87 -4.26 -13.47 11.78
N THR A 88 -4.60 -13.26 10.52
CA THR A 88 -4.26 -12.03 9.80
C THR A 88 -4.89 -10.80 10.46
N ALA A 89 -6.18 -10.86 10.81
CA ALA A 89 -6.90 -9.76 11.45
C ALA A 89 -6.31 -9.42 12.82
N ARG A 90 -6.02 -10.43 13.63
CA ARG A 90 -5.35 -10.28 14.93
C ARG A 90 -3.97 -9.63 14.79
N ALA A 91 -3.19 -10.01 13.78
CA ALA A 91 -1.87 -9.43 13.54
C ALA A 91 -1.96 -7.95 13.17
N PHE A 92 -2.85 -7.58 12.25
CA PHE A 92 -3.06 -6.17 11.89
C PHE A 92 -3.59 -5.35 13.06
N ASP A 93 -4.55 -5.88 13.83
CA ASP A 93 -5.11 -5.20 14.99
C ASP A 93 -4.05 -4.93 16.07
N LYS A 94 -3.17 -5.92 16.34
CA LYS A 94 -2.04 -5.74 17.25
C LYS A 94 -1.14 -4.56 16.83
N GLN A 95 -0.81 -4.47 15.55
CA GLN A 95 0.04 -3.39 15.03
C GLN A 95 -0.68 -2.04 14.98
N PHE A 96 -1.99 -2.04 14.69
CA PHE A 96 -2.83 -0.84 14.74
C PHE A 96 -2.90 -0.27 16.16
N ARG A 97 -3.19 -1.10 17.17
CA ARG A 97 -3.21 -0.70 18.58
C ARG A 97 -1.84 -0.20 19.06
N ALA A 98 -0.76 -0.74 18.49
CA ALA A 98 0.61 -0.26 18.70
C ALA A 98 0.95 1.04 17.91
N ARG A 99 -0.02 1.64 17.22
CA ARG A 99 0.11 2.88 16.43
C ARG A 99 1.18 2.82 15.34
N LYS A 100 1.41 1.63 14.76
CA LYS A 100 2.39 1.45 13.68
C LYS A 100 1.89 1.94 12.31
N PHE A 101 0.58 2.09 12.16
CA PHE A 101 -0.06 2.67 10.99
C PHE A 101 -1.40 3.32 11.39
N LYS A 102 -1.99 4.15 10.52
CA LYS A 102 -3.26 4.85 10.81
C LYS A 102 -4.47 4.20 10.16
N LYS A 103 -4.31 3.60 8.99
CA LYS A 103 -5.37 2.99 8.19
C LYS A 103 -4.94 1.63 7.66
N LEU A 104 -5.88 0.70 7.61
CA LEU A 104 -5.68 -0.64 7.03
C LEU A 104 -6.26 -0.68 5.62
N GLY A 105 -5.50 -1.25 4.70
CA GLY A 105 -5.93 -1.56 3.35
C GLY A 105 -5.76 -3.04 2.99
N ARG A 106 -6.50 -3.51 1.99
CA ARG A 106 -6.35 -4.84 1.39
C ARG A 106 -6.23 -4.75 -0.12
N SER A 107 -5.47 -5.64 -0.72
CA SER A 107 -5.27 -5.68 -2.17
C SER A 107 -5.44 -7.10 -2.70
N ASN A 108 -6.10 -7.25 -3.86
CA ASN A 108 -6.30 -8.53 -4.55
C ASN A 108 -7.09 -9.61 -3.78
N TYR A 109 -8.03 -9.23 -2.91
CA TYR A 109 -8.92 -10.18 -2.20
C TYR A 109 -10.25 -10.33 -2.92
N SER A 110 -10.76 -11.56 -3.04
CA SER A 110 -12.13 -11.75 -3.53
C SER A 110 -13.17 -11.20 -2.55
N THR A 111 -14.40 -10.99 -3.02
CA THR A 111 -15.57 -10.67 -2.20
C THR A 111 -15.74 -11.62 -1.03
N THR A 112 -15.62 -12.91 -1.29
CA THR A 112 -15.78 -13.96 -0.27
C THR A 112 -14.72 -13.82 0.81
N GLN A 113 -13.45 -13.63 0.43
CA GLN A 113 -12.36 -13.44 1.39
C GLN A 113 -12.51 -12.14 2.18
N MET A 114 -13.01 -11.07 1.55
CA MET A 114 -13.31 -9.81 2.23
C MET A 114 -14.46 -9.96 3.22
N ALA A 115 -15.53 -10.67 2.85
CA ALA A 115 -16.67 -10.91 3.72
C ALA A 115 -16.28 -11.76 4.95
N GLU A 116 -15.49 -12.82 4.74
CA GLU A 116 -14.94 -13.63 5.83
C GLU A 116 -14.10 -12.78 6.80
N TYR A 117 -13.18 -11.97 6.27
CA TYR A 117 -12.34 -11.10 7.07
C TYR A 117 -13.14 -10.06 7.87
N LEU A 118 -14.15 -9.44 7.25
CA LEU A 118 -15.01 -8.46 7.91
C LEU A 118 -15.82 -9.11 9.04
N ALA A 119 -16.36 -10.31 8.83
CA ALA A 119 -17.09 -11.05 9.86
C ALA A 119 -16.21 -11.36 11.08
N VAL A 120 -14.95 -11.75 10.87
CA VAL A 120 -13.95 -11.91 11.93
C VAL A 120 -13.72 -10.60 12.69
N CYS A 121 -13.51 -9.49 11.97
CA CYS A 121 -13.29 -8.20 12.61
C CYS A 121 -14.50 -7.76 13.44
N ASP A 122 -15.71 -7.97 12.94
CA ASP A 122 -16.95 -7.69 13.67
C ASP A 122 -17.10 -8.53 14.94
N ALA A 123 -16.86 -9.83 14.85
CA ALA A 123 -16.99 -10.73 15.99
C ALA A 123 -15.94 -10.47 17.10
N LYS A 124 -14.74 -10.03 16.74
CA LYS A 124 -13.60 -9.87 17.67
C LYS A 124 -13.32 -8.42 18.06
N GLY A 125 -13.98 -7.45 17.42
CA GLY A 125 -13.70 -6.03 17.60
C GLY A 125 -12.31 -5.62 17.09
N TYR A 126 -11.83 -6.24 16.00
CA TYR A 126 -10.58 -5.87 15.35
C TYR A 126 -10.78 -4.70 14.37
N ILE A 127 -9.72 -3.96 14.07
CA ILE A 127 -9.73 -2.94 13.02
C ILE A 127 -10.23 -3.52 11.68
N LYS A 128 -11.15 -2.80 11.04
CA LYS A 128 -11.62 -3.10 9.68
C LYS A 128 -10.78 -2.35 8.64
N PRO A 129 -10.60 -2.91 7.42
CA PRO A 129 -9.98 -2.18 6.33
C PRO A 129 -10.87 -1.01 5.91
N SER A 130 -10.24 0.13 5.62
CA SER A 130 -10.90 1.33 5.06
C SER A 130 -10.51 1.60 3.62
N TYR A 131 -9.56 0.83 3.09
CA TYR A 131 -9.03 0.94 1.74
C TYR A 131 -9.03 -0.42 1.05
N TYR A 132 -9.34 -0.42 -0.24
CA TYR A 132 -9.19 -1.58 -1.11
C TYR A 132 -8.41 -1.15 -2.35
N GLN A 133 -7.29 -1.83 -2.62
CA GLN A 133 -6.48 -1.61 -3.82
C GLN A 133 -6.80 -2.72 -4.82
N GLY A 134 -7.40 -2.36 -5.94
CA GLY A 134 -7.79 -3.30 -6.98
C GLY A 134 -7.42 -2.80 -8.36
N HIS A 135 -7.19 -3.72 -9.28
CA HIS A 135 -7.01 -3.42 -10.69
C HIS A 135 -8.30 -2.89 -11.35
N TYR A 136 -8.32 -1.61 -11.70
CA TYR A 136 -9.44 -0.98 -12.41
C TYR A 136 -8.95 -0.15 -13.59
N ASN A 137 -9.40 -0.46 -14.80
CA ASN A 137 -9.14 0.34 -16.00
C ASN A 137 -10.25 0.10 -17.05
N ILE A 138 -10.14 0.73 -18.21
CA ILE A 138 -11.16 0.62 -19.27
C ILE A 138 -11.38 -0.82 -19.77
N LEU A 139 -10.34 -1.67 -19.72
CA LEU A 139 -10.37 -3.08 -20.10
C LEU A 139 -10.70 -4.01 -18.92
N ALA A 140 -10.50 -3.56 -17.68
CA ALA A 140 -10.70 -4.35 -16.47
C ALA A 140 -11.63 -3.61 -15.50
N ARG A 141 -12.92 -3.91 -15.58
CA ARG A 141 -13.98 -3.26 -14.77
C ARG A 141 -14.67 -4.18 -13.77
N LEU A 142 -14.50 -5.49 -13.91
CA LEU A 142 -14.99 -6.50 -12.98
C LEU A 142 -13.88 -6.78 -11.96
N LEU A 143 -13.92 -6.05 -10.85
CA LEU A 143 -12.94 -6.18 -9.79
C LEU A 143 -13.23 -7.35 -8.83
N ILE A 144 -14.45 -7.88 -8.90
CA ILE A 144 -15.07 -8.70 -7.88
C ILE A 144 -16.18 -9.51 -8.57
N GLU A 145 -16.03 -10.83 -8.66
CA GLU A 145 -17.14 -11.71 -9.04
C GLU A 145 -18.07 -11.87 -7.82
N CYS A 146 -19.37 -11.64 -8.02
CA CYS A 146 -20.41 -11.88 -7.01
C CYS A 146 -20.73 -13.38 -6.90
#